data_AF-A0A645DEF5-F1
#
_entry.id   AF-A0A645DEF5-F1
#
_cell.length_a   1.000
_cell.length_b   1.000
_cell.length_c   1.000
_cell.angle_alpha   90.00
_cell.angle_beta   90.00
_cell.angle_gamma   90.00
#
_symmetry.space_group_name_H-M   'P 1'
#
loop_
_entity.id
_entity.type
_entity.pdbx_description
1 polymer ?
#
loop_
_entity_poly.entity_id
_entity_poly.type
_entity_poly.pdbx_seq_one_letter_code
_entity_poly.pdbx_strand_id
1 'polypeptide(L)'
;MGKKALQSVLDETDEANQSRLLTRYDESIQYSRRVGNLYTGSLYLGLISLLENSSALQAGDRVGLFSYGSGAVSEFFTGILEENYQDFLDKEDHQALFDNRQQVSVVEYEQIFSETLPEHGQHAAYNSDVPFSIYKVENDIRYYKEAE
;
A
#
# COMPACT_ATOMS: atom_id res chain seq x y z
N MET A 1 10.72 1.69 -10.30
CA MET A 1 10.42 3.03 -10.88
C MET A 1 10.67 4.15 -9.89
N GLY A 2 10.11 4.12 -8.67
CA GLY A 2 10.30 5.18 -7.66
C GLY A 2 11.75 5.64 -7.44
N LYS A 3 12.70 4.70 -7.25
CA LYS A 3 14.12 5.03 -7.04
C LYS A 3 14.72 5.85 -8.19
N LYS A 4 14.36 5.53 -9.44
CA LYS A 4 14.83 6.28 -10.61
C LYS A 4 14.28 7.71 -10.64
N ALA A 5 13.02 7.89 -10.23
CA ALA A 5 12.40 9.21 -10.13
C ALA A 5 13.01 10.06 -9.01
N LEU A 6 13.35 9.45 -7.87
CA LEU A 6 14.11 10.14 -6.84
C LEU A 6 15.51 10.51 -7.36
N GLN A 7 16.21 9.56 -7.98
CA GLN A 7 17.56 9.77 -8.52
C GLN A 7 17.63 10.89 -9.57
N SER A 8 16.56 11.17 -10.32
CA SER A 8 16.57 12.24 -11.32
C SER A 8 16.54 13.65 -10.74
N VAL A 9 16.36 13.80 -9.43
CA VAL A 9 16.35 15.10 -8.72
C VAL A 9 17.30 15.14 -7.52
N LEU A 10 18.06 14.06 -7.27
CA LEU A 10 18.93 13.96 -6.09
C LEU A 10 20.18 14.86 -6.19
N ASP A 11 20.66 15.12 -7.40
CA ASP A 11 21.82 15.99 -7.66
C ASP A 11 21.52 17.48 -7.42
N GLU A 12 20.25 17.84 -7.21
CA GLU A 12 19.84 19.18 -6.81
C GLU A 12 20.10 19.50 -5.33
N THR A 13 20.65 18.56 -4.55
CA THR A 13 20.93 18.74 -3.12
C THR A 13 22.29 18.16 -2.71
N ASP A 14 22.76 18.52 -1.51
CA ASP A 14 24.04 18.06 -0.97
C ASP A 14 24.06 16.56 -0.60
N GLU A 15 25.25 15.99 -0.44
CA GLU A 15 25.44 14.56 -0.15
C GLU A 15 24.73 14.08 1.12
N ALA A 16 24.62 14.96 2.13
CA ALA A 16 23.94 14.63 3.38
C ALA A 16 22.43 14.48 3.16
N ASN A 17 21.83 15.40 2.42
CA ASN A 17 20.44 15.34 2.02
C ASN A 17 20.16 14.18 1.06
N GLN A 18 21.07 13.89 0.13
CA GLN A 18 20.94 12.73 -0.76
C GLN A 18 20.88 11.43 0.04
N SER A 19 21.80 11.25 0.97
CA SER A 19 21.85 10.07 1.85
C SER A 19 20.58 9.96 2.69
N ARG A 20 20.16 11.07 3.30
CA ARG A 20 18.91 11.14 4.08
C ARG A 20 17.70 10.71 3.26
N LEU A 21 17.51 11.28 2.06
CA LEU A 21 16.37 10.99 1.19
C LEU A 21 16.36 9.54 0.70
N LEU A 22 17.53 8.99 0.37
CA LEU A 22 17.64 7.58 -0.03
C LEU A 22 17.28 6.63 1.13
N THR A 23 17.73 6.92 2.35
CA THR A 23 17.34 6.14 3.53
C THR A 23 15.84 6.21 3.78
N ARG A 24 15.24 7.41 3.77
CA ARG A 24 13.77 7.57 3.91
C ARG A 24 13.01 6.87 2.79
N TYR A 25 13.52 6.92 1.56
CA TYR A 25 12.93 6.20 0.44
C TYR A 25 12.92 4.68 0.69
N ASP A 26 14.04 4.10 1.11
CA ASP A 26 14.12 2.65 1.35
C ASP A 26 13.21 2.18 2.50
N GLU A 27 13.05 3.00 3.55
CA GLU A 27 12.07 2.78 4.63
C GLU A 27 10.62 2.86 4.11
N SER A 28 10.32 3.84 3.25
CA SER A 28 8.98 4.05 2.69
C SER A 28 8.50 2.93 1.75
N ILE A 29 9.39 2.09 1.21
CA ILE A 29 8.98 1.07 0.23
C ILE A 29 9.05 -0.36 0.76
N GLN A 30 9.33 -0.56 2.06
CA GLN A 30 9.40 -1.90 2.65
C GLN A 30 8.07 -2.65 2.49
N TYR A 31 6.94 -2.00 2.77
CA TYR A 31 5.63 -2.65 2.62
C TYR A 31 5.22 -2.81 1.16
N SER A 32 5.51 -1.82 0.31
CA SER A 32 5.27 -1.91 -1.13
C SER A 32 6.04 -3.07 -1.79
N ARG A 33 7.23 -3.43 -1.29
CA ARG A 33 7.97 -4.63 -1.73
C ARG A 33 7.25 -5.95 -1.39
N ARG A 34 6.43 -5.98 -0.34
CA ARG A 34 5.65 -7.16 0.09
C ARG A 34 4.28 -7.25 -0.60
N VAL A 35 3.77 -6.15 -1.18
CA VAL A 35 2.40 -6.05 -1.71
C VAL A 35 2.36 -5.87 -3.23
N GLY A 36 3.25 -5.05 -3.80
CA GLY A 36 3.15 -4.60 -5.18
C GLY A 36 2.38 -3.29 -5.31
N ASN A 37 1.91 -2.98 -6.52
CA ASN A 37 1.23 -1.72 -6.83
C ASN A 37 -0.26 -1.78 -6.44
N LEU A 38 -0.70 -0.85 -5.58
CA LEU A 38 -2.10 -0.68 -5.15
C LEU A 38 -2.78 0.53 -5.81
N TYR A 39 -2.23 1.06 -6.91
CA TYR A 39 -2.69 2.28 -7.57
C TYR A 39 -2.79 3.46 -6.58
N THR A 40 -3.99 3.95 -6.30
CA THR A 40 -4.23 5.07 -5.38
C THR A 40 -3.73 4.80 -3.97
N GLY A 41 -3.73 3.53 -3.54
CA GLY A 41 -3.22 3.12 -2.23
C GLY A 41 -1.69 3.14 -2.11
N SER A 42 -0.95 3.17 -3.23
CA SER A 42 0.51 3.00 -3.22
C SER A 42 1.26 4.09 -2.47
N LEU A 43 0.81 5.36 -2.58
CA LEU A 43 1.42 6.47 -1.84
C LEU A 43 1.22 6.30 -0.32
N TYR A 44 0.00 5.94 0.08
CA TYR A 44 -0.36 5.84 1.50
C TYR A 44 0.22 4.58 2.16
N LEU A 45 0.32 3.47 1.44
CA LEU A 45 1.09 2.32 1.90
C LEU A 45 2.56 2.69 2.12
N GLY A 46 3.11 3.53 1.24
CA GLY A 46 4.46 4.04 1.39
C GLY A 46 4.63 4.97 2.60
N LEU A 47 3.62 5.79 2.90
CA LEU A 47 3.59 6.61 4.10
C LEU A 47 3.54 5.76 5.37
N ILE A 48 2.65 4.75 5.44
CA ILE A 48 2.58 3.82 6.58
C ILE A 48 3.94 3.13 6.78
N SER A 49 4.51 2.59 5.68
CA SER A 49 5.83 1.96 5.71
C SER A 49 6.92 2.90 6.22
N LEU A 50 6.90 4.17 5.80
CA LEU A 50 7.86 5.17 6.27
C LEU A 50 7.72 5.42 7.78
N LEU A 51 6.50 5.68 8.25
CA LEU A 51 6.24 6.01 9.65
C LEU A 51 6.57 4.86 10.60
N GLU A 52 6.32 3.62 10.19
CA GLU A 52 6.54 2.44 11.04
C GLU A 52 7.97 1.91 11.01
N ASN A 53 8.73 2.18 9.92
CA ASN A 53 10.09 1.63 9.75
C ASN A 53 11.20 2.67 9.97
N SER A 54 10.88 3.96 10.03
CA SER A 54 11.88 4.99 10.33
C SER A 54 12.05 5.19 11.83
N SER A 55 13.27 5.02 12.33
CA SER A 55 13.64 5.40 13.71
C SER A 55 14.13 6.84 13.84
N ALA A 56 14.22 7.57 12.72
CA ALA A 56 14.80 8.90 12.66
C ALA A 56 13.76 10.03 12.56
N LEU A 57 12.49 9.70 12.32
CA LEU A 57 11.40 10.68 12.26
C LEU A 57 11.00 11.14 13.66
N GLN A 58 10.70 12.43 13.78
CA GLN A 58 10.34 13.08 15.02
C GLN A 58 9.12 14.00 14.83
N ALA A 59 8.42 14.30 15.93
CA ALA A 59 7.36 15.31 15.92
C ALA A 59 7.91 16.65 15.39
N GLY A 60 7.12 17.34 14.57
CA GLY A 60 7.51 18.55 13.86
C GLY A 60 8.22 18.32 12.53
N ASP A 61 8.66 17.10 12.21
CA ASP A 61 9.25 16.81 10.90
C ASP A 61 8.23 17.01 9.78
N ARG A 62 8.72 17.52 8.64
CA ARG A 62 7.93 17.70 7.43
C ARG A 62 8.17 16.54 6.46
N VAL A 63 7.11 15.82 6.12
CA VAL A 63 7.14 14.75 5.13
C VAL A 63 6.59 15.29 3.80
N GLY A 64 7.37 15.13 2.73
CA GLY A 64 6.93 15.43 1.36
C GLY A 64 6.29 14.21 0.71
N LEU A 65 5.13 14.40 0.10
CA LEU A 65 4.36 13.37 -0.59
C LEU A 65 4.17 13.75 -2.05
N PHE A 66 4.50 12.82 -2.95
CA PHE A 66 4.30 12.97 -4.38
C PHE A 66 3.32 11.91 -4.88
N SER A 67 2.13 12.36 -5.29
CA SER A 67 1.09 11.50 -5.88
C SER A 67 1.12 11.59 -7.40
N TYR A 68 0.88 10.48 -8.08
CA TYR A 68 0.83 10.40 -9.54
C TYR A 68 -0.28 9.45 -10.00
N GLY A 69 -1.10 9.91 -10.94
CA GLY A 69 -2.09 9.11 -11.65
C GLY A 69 -1.90 9.19 -13.16
N SER A 70 -2.01 8.06 -13.87
CA SER A 70 -1.88 7.99 -15.33
C SER A 70 -2.98 8.79 -16.04
N GLY A 71 -2.60 9.59 -17.06
CA GLY A 71 -3.53 10.47 -17.79
C GLY A 71 -3.01 11.87 -18.19
N ALA A 72 -2.15 12.60 -17.46
CA ALA A 72 -1.58 12.37 -16.14
C ALA A 72 -1.76 13.60 -15.24
N VAL A 73 -2.08 13.34 -13.97
CA VAL A 73 -2.16 14.35 -12.91
C VAL A 73 -1.19 13.94 -11.82
N SER A 74 -0.41 14.90 -11.33
CA SER A 74 0.42 14.72 -10.16
C SER A 74 0.21 15.86 -9.18
N GLU A 75 0.37 15.55 -7.90
CA GLU A 75 0.29 16.53 -6.83
C GLU A 75 1.43 16.30 -5.85
N PHE A 76 2.12 17.39 -5.50
CA PHE A 76 3.10 17.40 -4.43
C PHE A 76 2.55 18.21 -3.26
N PHE A 77 2.54 17.61 -2.08
CA PHE A 77 2.07 18.24 -0.85
C PHE A 77 2.90 17.77 0.34
N THR A 78 2.71 18.40 1.50
CA THR A 78 3.48 18.06 2.70
C THR A 78 2.59 17.89 3.91
N GLY A 79 2.95 16.97 4.79
CA GLY A 79 2.41 16.85 6.15
C GLY A 79 3.46 17.19 7.20
N ILE A 80 3.01 17.62 8.38
CA ILE A 80 3.86 17.79 9.57
C ILE A 80 3.50 16.66 10.53
N LEU A 81 4.50 15.98 11.09
CA LEU A 81 4.26 14.93 12.08
C LEU A 81 3.85 15.56 13.41
N GLU A 82 2.70 15.15 13.93
CA GLU A 82 2.21 15.59 15.24
C GLU A 82 2.99 14.91 16.37
N GLU A 83 2.90 15.51 17.56
CA GLU A 83 3.36 14.86 18.79
C GLU A 83 2.65 13.51 18.97
N ASN A 84 3.40 12.50 19.41
CA ASN A 84 2.90 11.15 19.69
C ASN A 84 2.26 10.43 18.49
N TYR A 85 2.58 10.80 17.24
CA TYR A 85 2.03 10.12 16.06
C TYR A 85 2.25 8.59 16.09
N GLN A 86 3.31 8.13 16.77
CA GLN A 86 3.65 6.71 16.90
C GLN A 86 2.59 5.92 17.67
N ASP A 87 1.85 6.55 18.60
CA ASP A 87 0.80 5.90 19.39
C ASP A 87 -0.44 5.56 18.53
N PHE A 88 -0.51 6.10 17.31
CA PHE A 88 -1.59 5.90 16.36
C PHE A 88 -1.17 5.02 15.17
N LEU A 89 -0.01 4.36 15.26
CA LEU A 89 0.44 3.39 14.27
C LEU A 89 0.07 1.99 14.72
N ASP A 90 -0.30 1.15 13.76
CA ASP A 90 -0.76 -0.22 14.01
C ASP A 90 0.27 -1.26 13.57
N LYS A 91 1.52 -1.01 13.97
CA LYS A 91 2.69 -1.70 13.43
C LYS A 91 2.63 -3.21 13.66
N GLU A 92 2.22 -3.65 14.85
CA GLU A 92 2.17 -5.07 15.18
C GLU A 92 1.10 -5.80 14.35
N ASP A 93 -0.09 -5.22 14.21
CA ASP A 93 -1.17 -5.81 13.40
C ASP A 93 -0.84 -5.78 11.91
N HIS A 94 -0.19 -4.72 11.41
CA HIS A 94 0.29 -4.68 10.03
C HIS A 94 1.35 -5.76 9.75
N GLN A 95 2.28 -6.02 10.68
CA GLN A 95 3.25 -7.10 10.52
C GLN A 95 2.55 -8.47 10.54
N ALA A 96 1.65 -8.69 11.50
CA ALA A 96 0.85 -9.91 11.57
C ALA A 96 0.03 -10.14 10.29
N LEU A 97 -0.58 -9.08 9.74
CA LEU A 97 -1.33 -9.14 8.49
C LEU A 97 -0.45 -9.65 7.35
N PHE A 98 0.78 -9.16 7.23
CA PHE A 98 1.66 -9.60 6.17
C PHE A 98 2.22 -11.01 6.38
N ASP A 99 2.51 -11.37 7.63
CA ASP A 99 3.13 -12.64 8.02
C ASP A 99 2.13 -13.80 7.98
N ASN A 100 0.83 -13.52 8.20
CA ASN A 100 -0.25 -14.50 8.10
C ASN A 100 -0.71 -14.78 6.65
N ARG A 101 -0.12 -14.10 5.65
CA ARG A 101 -0.43 -14.40 4.24
C ARG A 101 0.18 -15.73 3.83
N GLN A 102 -0.54 -16.45 2.97
CA GLN A 102 -0.08 -17.70 2.39
C GLN A 102 0.56 -17.46 1.03
N GLN A 103 1.75 -18.01 0.81
CA GLN A 103 2.37 -18.02 -0.50
C GLN A 103 1.67 -19.05 -1.39
N VAL A 104 1.28 -18.63 -2.59
CA VAL A 104 0.74 -19.51 -3.63
C VAL A 104 1.82 -19.89 -4.63
N SER A 105 1.70 -21.07 -5.23
CA SER A 105 2.50 -21.48 -6.38
C SER A 105 2.09 -20.71 -7.64
N VAL A 106 2.94 -20.75 -8.68
CA VAL A 106 2.63 -20.11 -9.98
C VAL A 106 1.36 -20.72 -10.59
N VAL A 107 1.18 -22.03 -10.49
CA VAL A 107 0.01 -22.74 -11.04
C VAL A 107 -1.28 -22.29 -10.33
N GLU A 108 -1.25 -22.21 -9.00
CA GLU A 108 -2.39 -21.70 -8.23
C GLU A 108 -2.69 -20.23 -8.55
N TYR A 109 -1.65 -19.40 -8.69
CA TYR A 109 -1.81 -18.01 -9.12
C TYR A 109 -2.46 -17.90 -10.50
N GLU A 110 -2.02 -18.69 -11.49
CA GLU A 110 -2.58 -18.67 -12.85
C GLU A 110 -4.05 -19.12 -12.86
N GLN A 111 -4.40 -20.08 -12.01
CA GLN A 111 -5.78 -20.51 -11.82
C GLN A 111 -6.63 -19.36 -11.26
N ILE A 112 -6.20 -18.72 -10.16
CA ILE A 112 -6.90 -17.58 -9.54
C ILE A 112 -7.02 -16.41 -10.52
N PHE A 113 -5.94 -16.09 -11.24
CA PHE A 113 -5.91 -14.97 -12.18
C PHE A 113 -6.88 -15.16 -13.36
N SER A 114 -7.15 -16.41 -13.73
CA SER A 114 -8.05 -16.75 -14.83
C SER A 114 -9.52 -16.76 -14.41
N GLU A 115 -9.82 -16.61 -13.12
CA GLU A 115 -11.20 -16.50 -12.64
C GLU A 115 -11.85 -15.22 -13.18
N THR A 116 -13.07 -15.37 -13.70
CA THR A 116 -13.88 -14.25 -14.20
C THR A 116 -15.06 -13.99 -13.29
N LEU A 117 -15.51 -12.74 -13.27
CA LEU A 117 -16.79 -12.41 -12.66
C LEU A 117 -17.94 -13.05 -13.45
N PRO A 118 -19.06 -13.38 -12.80
CA PRO A 118 -20.26 -13.85 -13.49
C PRO A 118 -20.69 -12.82 -14.54
N GLU A 119 -21.18 -13.31 -15.68
CA GLU A 119 -21.78 -12.43 -16.68
C GLU A 119 -23.11 -11.85 -16.17
N HIS A 120 -23.62 -10.84 -16.87
CA HIS A 120 -24.85 -10.14 -16.48
C HIS A 120 -26.01 -11.09 -16.15
N GLY A 121 -26.59 -10.90 -14.96
CA GLY A 121 -27.70 -11.70 -14.45
C GLY A 121 -27.34 -13.12 -13.99
N GLN A 122 -26.09 -13.56 -14.09
CA GLN A 122 -25.67 -14.88 -13.60
C GLN A 122 -25.46 -14.89 -12.08
N HIS A 123 -25.60 -16.08 -11.49
CA HIS A 123 -25.37 -16.32 -10.08
C HIS A 123 -23.96 -16.87 -9.84
N ALA A 124 -23.26 -16.35 -8.83
CA ALA A 124 -22.01 -16.91 -8.32
C ALA A 124 -22.01 -16.92 -6.79
N ALA A 125 -21.43 -17.97 -6.20
CA ALA A 125 -21.25 -18.09 -4.76
C ALA A 125 -19.75 -18.27 -4.45
N TYR A 126 -19.30 -17.62 -3.39
CA TYR A 126 -17.91 -17.59 -2.97
C TYR A 126 -17.82 -17.97 -1.50
N ASN A 127 -16.74 -18.64 -1.12
CA ASN A 127 -16.43 -18.90 0.27
C ASN A 127 -15.08 -18.31 0.63
N SER A 128 -15.05 -17.54 1.71
CA SER A 128 -13.84 -16.89 2.21
C SER A 128 -13.97 -16.67 3.72
N ASP A 129 -12.89 -16.92 4.44
CA ASP A 129 -12.86 -16.79 5.90
C ASP A 129 -12.49 -15.36 6.35
N VAL A 130 -12.26 -14.44 5.41
CA VAL A 130 -12.01 -13.03 5.74
C VAL A 130 -13.32 -12.25 5.95
N PRO A 131 -13.37 -11.35 6.97
CA PRO A 131 -14.49 -10.44 7.18
C PRO A 131 -14.78 -9.57 5.95
N PHE A 132 -16.03 -9.14 5.79
CA PHE A 132 -16.47 -8.25 4.70
C PHE A 132 -16.19 -8.77 3.27
N SER A 133 -16.00 -10.08 3.11
CA SER A 133 -15.82 -10.72 1.80
C SER A 133 -17.13 -10.86 1.03
N ILE A 134 -17.04 -10.82 -0.31
CA ILE A 134 -18.17 -11.17 -1.18
C ILE A 134 -18.45 -12.66 -1.00
N TYR A 135 -19.71 -13.03 -0.72
CA TYR A 135 -20.12 -14.44 -0.67
C TYR A 135 -21.13 -14.80 -1.76
N LYS A 136 -21.80 -13.82 -2.37
CA LYS A 136 -22.79 -14.05 -3.43
C LYS A 136 -22.84 -12.90 -4.41
N VAL A 137 -23.02 -13.23 -5.69
CA VAL A 137 -23.48 -12.31 -6.73
C VAL A 137 -24.75 -12.89 -7.35
N GLU A 138 -25.80 -12.09 -7.43
CA GLU A 138 -27.09 -12.51 -7.99
C GLU A 138 -27.82 -11.29 -8.55
N ASN A 139 -28.32 -11.38 -9.79
CA ASN A 139 -29.00 -10.27 -10.48
C ASN A 139 -28.17 -8.97 -10.48
N ASP A 140 -26.87 -9.09 -10.75
CA ASP A 140 -25.88 -8.00 -10.72
C ASP A 140 -25.69 -7.30 -9.35
N ILE A 141 -26.21 -7.90 -8.27
CA ILE A 141 -26.05 -7.42 -6.89
C ILE A 141 -24.97 -8.25 -6.18
N ARG A 142 -23.99 -7.58 -5.56
CA ARG A 142 -22.97 -8.19 -4.69
C ARG A 142 -23.46 -8.22 -3.24
N TYR A 143 -23.33 -9.37 -2.61
CA TYR A 143 -23.66 -9.57 -1.20
C TYR A 143 -22.38 -9.89 -0.43
N TYR A 144 -22.24 -9.23 0.71
CA TYR A 144 -21.03 -9.25 1.54
C TYR A 144 -21.33 -9.87 2.89
N LYS A 145 -20.36 -10.60 3.46
CA LYS A 145 -20.45 -11.11 4.83
C LYS A 145 -20.41 -9.93 5.80
N GLU A 146 -21.26 -9.94 6.80
CA GLU A 146 -21.10 -9.06 7.97
C GLU A 146 -19.96 -9.60 8.83
N ALA A 147 -19.21 -8.70 9.49
CA ALA A 147 -18.31 -9.13 10.54
C ALA A 147 -19.16 -9.45 11.78
N GLU A 148 -19.06 -10.67 12.29
CA GLU A 148 -19.61 -11.06 13.60
C GLU A 148 -18.87 -10.38 14.75
#